data_AF-A0A8T4NEB5-F1
#
_entry.id   AF-A0A8T4NEB5-F1
#
_cell.length_a   1.000
_cell.length_b   1.000
_cell.length_c   1.000
_cell.angle_alpha   90.00
_cell.angle_beta   90.00
_cell.angle_gamma   90.00
#
_symmetry.space_group_name_H-M   'P 1'
#
loop_
_entity.id
_entity.type
_entity.pdbx_description
1 polymer ?
#
loop_
_entity_poly.entity_id
_entity_poly.type
_entity_poly.pdbx_seq_one_letter_code
_entity_poly.pdbx_strand_id
1 'polypeptide(L)'
;MRKEGLIFFGVFVLVCLNFVSAAGLTPIARWDVVPYQRINFGETLNLGVVAFSREGIDRVEFIISGQGYSGGIKIATEMTLNSQTSVWEYWVPLSASEFSSDGVINVEAVVYGEDGGMRDKNSFSGGVNLDPGLNTLVLNVNPQMTLMQSEVWVNASGGNDNNPGTRDQPLATIGRAVRNLRDMGNNGNGGIVWLSPGIHNMNSSGSGNVYNDNEWITIKPVVLGRDKTILQTSDKTLSHVKKIKVEGIKIKRMDFGDYAMLFQPPSLFQNVSVWIDNCEIEGLGREVQEQRIMGNVKAYYTNSHIHDTRFPTDMGILARSLNLTQVGEDAFRNMPLIVNCNVDDIDRGNNTARHPDVWQWVYSPEMNEENIIAYNLRASNCTYQGISNNNAIVGGQPSLIGKNIAFVNVHLNCTAGGYWARWTDHLLLWHVSEIGGNFFFQQDYFKPGLQWFWSPVTNLSMKGCIFSKLKNYYNPTYGYVDWSDTENNHYAVPQGFSGDDLYVIAPGKNATNGTIEIDSYGRPLFGSPLIDRLDENLVPIDADGNLRDSMGDIGAYEFISGTQPQGNCMITKAYWRIV
;
A
#
# COMPACT_ATOMS: atom_id res chain seq x y z
N MET A 1 -89.22 10.94 -9.52
CA MET A 1 -88.25 10.24 -8.65
C MET A 1 -87.65 9.06 -9.40
N ARG A 2 -86.46 9.23 -9.99
CA ARG A 2 -85.50 8.15 -10.25
C ARG A 2 -84.11 8.77 -10.11
N LYS A 3 -83.33 8.27 -9.14
CA LYS A 3 -81.93 8.61 -8.91
C LYS A 3 -81.10 7.66 -9.77
N GLU A 4 -80.35 8.17 -10.72
CA GLU A 4 -79.31 7.42 -11.43
C GLU A 4 -77.98 7.70 -10.72
N GLY A 5 -77.37 6.64 -10.18
CA GLY A 5 -76.07 6.67 -9.55
C GLY A 5 -74.99 6.28 -10.56
N LEU A 6 -74.08 7.20 -10.84
CA LEU A 6 -72.89 6.98 -11.66
C LEU A 6 -71.81 6.34 -10.77
N ILE A 7 -71.49 5.06 -10.99
CA ILE A 7 -70.41 4.36 -10.29
C ILE A 7 -69.12 4.55 -11.09
N PHE A 8 -68.18 5.34 -10.55
CA PHE A 8 -66.82 5.48 -11.08
C PHE A 8 -65.99 4.27 -10.63
N PHE A 9 -65.67 3.36 -11.55
CA PHE A 9 -64.64 2.34 -11.35
C PHE A 9 -63.26 2.96 -11.61
N GLY A 10 -62.61 3.43 -10.54
CA GLY A 10 -61.20 3.83 -10.59
C GLY A 10 -60.31 2.59 -10.60
N VAL A 11 -59.80 2.21 -11.78
CA VAL A 11 -58.74 1.20 -11.90
C VAL A 11 -57.43 1.86 -11.43
N PHE A 12 -57.05 1.61 -10.18
CA PHE A 12 -55.70 1.88 -9.70
C PHE A 12 -54.76 0.85 -10.33
N VAL A 13 -54.12 1.22 -11.43
CA VAL A 13 -52.95 0.48 -11.94
C VAL A 13 -51.81 0.77 -10.97
N LEU A 14 -51.58 -0.15 -10.03
CA LEU A 14 -50.38 -0.17 -9.21
C LEU A 14 -49.20 -0.54 -10.14
N VAL A 15 -48.59 0.47 -10.75
CA VAL A 15 -47.32 0.30 -11.47
C VAL A 15 -46.27 0.03 -10.40
N CYS A 16 -46.02 -1.25 -10.11
CA CYS A 16 -44.82 -1.67 -9.38
C CYS A 16 -43.62 -1.37 -10.27
N LEU A 17 -43.16 -0.11 -10.25
CA LEU A 17 -41.84 0.26 -10.75
C LEU A 17 -40.83 -0.45 -9.85
N ASN A 18 -40.41 -1.64 -10.26
CA ASN A 18 -39.20 -2.24 -9.72
C ASN A 18 -38.07 -1.32 -10.16
N PHE A 19 -37.70 -0.38 -9.30
CA PHE A 19 -36.42 0.30 -9.41
C PHE A 19 -35.36 -0.79 -9.22
N VAL A 20 -34.86 -1.32 -10.32
CA VAL A 20 -33.57 -1.98 -10.32
C VAL A 20 -32.60 -0.88 -9.94
N SER A 21 -32.20 -0.80 -8.66
CA SER A 21 -31.10 0.11 -8.32
C SER A 21 -29.93 -0.35 -9.18
N ALA A 22 -29.22 0.60 -9.79
CA ALA A 22 -27.94 0.27 -10.39
C ALA A 22 -27.12 -0.49 -9.35
N ALA A 23 -26.46 -1.57 -9.74
CA ALA A 23 -25.56 -2.27 -8.84
C ALA A 23 -24.48 -1.27 -8.41
N GLY A 24 -24.30 -1.08 -7.10
CA GLY A 24 -23.25 -0.21 -6.57
C GLY A 24 -21.86 -0.66 -7.02
N LEU A 25 -20.93 0.29 -7.08
CA LEU A 25 -19.53 0.02 -7.42
C LEU A 25 -18.91 -0.85 -6.33
N THR A 26 -18.10 -1.83 -6.72
CA THR A 26 -17.33 -2.60 -5.74
C THR A 26 -16.37 -1.65 -5.00
N PRO A 27 -16.44 -1.52 -3.66
CA PRO A 27 -15.50 -0.72 -2.89
C PRO A 27 -14.05 -1.12 -3.17
N ILE A 28 -13.09 -0.24 -2.86
CA ILE A 28 -11.65 -0.47 -2.98
C ILE A 28 -11.14 -0.65 -1.56
N ALA A 29 -10.69 -1.84 -1.18
CA ALA A 29 -10.34 -2.11 0.20
C ALA A 29 -9.28 -3.19 0.38
N ARG A 30 -8.35 -2.98 1.31
CA ARG A 30 -7.25 -3.93 1.59
C ARG A 30 -6.94 -3.99 3.08
N TRP A 31 -6.46 -5.15 3.53
CA TRP A 31 -5.93 -5.31 4.88
C TRP A 31 -4.70 -4.44 5.10
N ASP A 32 -4.72 -3.64 6.16
CA ASP A 32 -3.50 -3.04 6.71
C ASP A 32 -2.73 -4.03 7.61
N VAL A 33 -3.40 -5.09 8.06
CA VAL A 33 -2.82 -6.10 8.95
C VAL A 33 -1.93 -7.08 8.19
N VAL A 34 -0.71 -7.29 8.68
CA VAL A 34 0.16 -8.38 8.19
C VAL A 34 -0.36 -9.73 8.73
N PRO A 35 -0.55 -10.76 7.88
CA PRO A 35 -1.06 -12.06 8.33
C PRO A 35 -0.07 -12.77 9.27
N TYR A 36 -0.51 -13.86 9.89
CA TYR A 36 0.28 -14.79 10.71
C TYR A 36 0.90 -14.19 11.98
N GLN A 37 0.34 -13.07 12.45
CA GLN A 37 0.66 -12.49 13.75
C GLN A 37 0.05 -13.31 14.89
N ARG A 38 0.64 -13.21 16.07
CA ARG A 38 0.16 -13.83 17.31
C ARG A 38 -0.40 -12.75 18.24
N ILE A 39 -1.52 -13.04 18.90
CA ILE A 39 -2.09 -12.24 19.98
C ILE A 39 -1.96 -13.06 21.28
N ASN A 40 -1.04 -12.69 22.17
CA ASN A 40 -0.82 -13.38 23.43
C ASN A 40 -1.84 -12.99 24.51
N PHE A 41 -1.87 -13.77 25.60
CA PHE A 41 -2.65 -13.44 26.78
C PHE A 41 -2.43 -11.98 27.23
N GLY A 42 -3.52 -11.23 27.35
CA GLY A 42 -3.50 -9.82 27.72
C GLY A 42 -3.20 -8.84 26.58
N GLU A 43 -2.84 -9.32 25.39
CA GLU A 43 -2.62 -8.47 24.22
C GLU A 43 -3.92 -8.24 23.44
N THR A 44 -3.93 -7.13 22.69
CA THR A 44 -4.98 -6.78 21.73
C THR A 44 -4.32 -6.37 20.43
N LEU A 45 -4.83 -6.88 19.32
CA LEU A 45 -4.45 -6.47 17.97
C LEU A 45 -5.56 -5.60 17.38
N ASN A 46 -5.23 -4.45 16.82
CA ASN A 46 -6.18 -3.66 16.07
C ASN A 46 -6.27 -4.19 14.63
N LEU A 47 -7.43 -4.73 14.27
CA LEU A 47 -7.73 -5.23 12.92
C LEU A 47 -8.14 -4.07 12.03
N GLY A 48 -7.28 -3.67 11.10
CA GLY A 48 -7.48 -2.51 10.22
C GLY A 48 -7.70 -2.85 8.76
N VAL A 49 -8.64 -2.15 8.12
CA VAL A 49 -8.91 -2.15 6.68
C VAL A 49 -8.93 -0.71 6.18
N VAL A 50 -8.05 -0.41 5.22
CA VAL A 50 -8.12 0.83 4.44
C VAL A 50 -9.13 0.61 3.32
N ALA A 51 -10.15 1.46 3.25
CA ALA A 51 -11.25 1.32 2.29
C ALA A 51 -11.75 2.67 1.76
N PHE A 52 -12.08 2.70 0.47
CA PHE A 52 -12.65 3.83 -0.24
C PHE A 52 -13.69 3.34 -1.26
N SER A 53 -14.70 4.15 -1.55
CA SER A 53 -15.63 3.96 -2.67
C SER A 53 -16.10 5.32 -3.14
N ARG A 54 -16.52 5.45 -4.41
CA ARG A 54 -16.93 6.74 -4.98
C ARG A 54 -17.95 7.48 -4.13
N GLU A 55 -18.96 6.78 -3.65
CA GLU A 55 -20.04 7.35 -2.84
C GLU A 55 -19.77 7.22 -1.32
N GLY A 56 -18.57 6.82 -0.91
CA GLY A 56 -18.23 6.57 0.50
C GLY A 56 -18.43 5.12 0.94
N ILE A 57 -17.99 4.83 2.17
CA ILE A 57 -18.08 3.52 2.81
C ILE A 57 -19.07 3.62 3.96
N ASP A 58 -20.13 2.82 3.91
CA ASP A 58 -21.13 2.72 4.97
C ASP A 58 -20.53 2.03 6.22
N ARG A 59 -19.90 0.87 6.03
CA ARG A 59 -19.25 0.13 7.12
C ARG A 59 -18.30 -0.96 6.64
N VAL A 60 -17.46 -1.42 7.56
CA VAL A 60 -16.66 -2.63 7.45
C VAL A 60 -17.05 -3.62 8.56
N GLU A 61 -17.40 -4.84 8.17
CA GLU A 61 -17.70 -5.93 9.08
C GLU A 61 -16.52 -6.91 9.14
N PHE A 62 -16.12 -7.28 10.35
CA PHE A 62 -15.05 -8.24 10.63
C PHE A 62 -15.65 -9.53 11.20
N ILE A 63 -15.53 -10.61 10.45
CA ILE A 63 -16.07 -11.92 10.76
C ILE A 63 -14.91 -12.81 11.23
N ILE A 64 -14.89 -13.13 12.52
CA ILE A 64 -13.81 -13.88 13.16
C ILE A 64 -14.29 -15.29 13.51
N SER A 65 -13.44 -16.29 13.29
CA SER A 65 -13.75 -17.69 13.58
C SER A 65 -12.53 -18.48 14.04
N GLY A 66 -12.78 -19.55 14.81
CA GLY A 66 -11.76 -20.42 15.39
C GLY A 66 -11.57 -20.24 16.89
N GLN A 67 -10.93 -21.22 17.53
CA GLN A 67 -10.51 -21.19 18.94
C GLN A 67 -11.56 -20.79 19.99
N GLY A 68 -12.83 -21.11 19.72
CA GLY A 68 -13.96 -20.76 20.59
C GLY A 68 -14.17 -19.26 20.75
N TYR A 69 -13.87 -18.49 19.70
CA TYR A 69 -14.18 -17.06 19.62
C TYR A 69 -15.64 -16.77 20.02
N SER A 70 -15.83 -15.77 20.87
CA SER A 70 -17.13 -15.41 21.45
C SER A 70 -17.55 -13.95 21.20
N GLY A 71 -16.73 -13.15 20.53
CA GLY A 71 -16.93 -11.70 20.38
C GLY A 71 -17.96 -11.28 19.31
N GLY A 72 -18.50 -12.21 18.51
CA GLY A 72 -19.44 -11.91 17.42
C GLY A 72 -18.82 -11.14 16.25
N ILE A 73 -19.66 -10.63 15.34
CA ILE A 73 -19.21 -9.75 14.25
C ILE A 73 -18.86 -8.39 14.83
N LYS A 74 -17.68 -7.88 14.50
CA LYS A 74 -17.25 -6.52 14.86
C LYS A 74 -17.48 -5.59 13.67
N ILE A 75 -17.89 -4.35 13.94
CA ILE A 75 -18.27 -3.39 12.89
C ILE A 75 -17.55 -2.06 13.14
N ALA A 76 -16.97 -1.49 12.08
CA ALA A 76 -16.49 -0.12 12.05
C ALA A 76 -17.29 0.67 10.99
N THR A 77 -17.90 1.78 11.39
CA THR A 77 -18.74 2.62 10.51
C THR A 77 -18.03 3.90 10.06
N GLU A 78 -16.86 4.18 10.60
CA GLU A 78 -16.07 5.36 10.27
C GLU A 78 -14.58 5.03 10.35
N MET A 79 -13.77 5.78 9.59
CA MET A 79 -12.32 5.73 9.75
C MET A 79 -11.92 6.47 11.01
N THR A 80 -11.10 5.83 11.84
CA THR A 80 -10.45 6.48 12.98
C THR A 80 -8.96 6.15 12.99
N LEU A 81 -8.16 6.95 13.69
CA LEU A 81 -6.73 6.67 13.83
C LEU A 81 -6.50 5.36 14.61
N ASN A 82 -6.00 4.35 13.93
CA ASN A 82 -5.49 3.14 14.57
C ASN A 82 -4.15 3.46 15.25
N SER A 83 -4.15 3.51 16.58
CA SER A 83 -2.95 3.86 17.36
C SER A 83 -1.79 2.87 17.21
N GLN A 84 -2.03 1.64 16.76
CA GLN A 84 -0.99 0.62 16.57
C GLN A 84 -0.21 0.83 15.27
N THR A 85 -0.89 1.27 14.21
CA THR A 85 -0.31 1.42 12.86
C THR A 85 -0.09 2.89 12.48
N SER A 86 -0.70 3.81 13.24
CA SER A 86 -0.80 5.24 12.93
C SER A 86 -1.51 5.54 11.60
N VAL A 87 -2.40 4.64 11.17
CA VAL A 87 -3.19 4.75 9.94
C VAL A 87 -4.62 5.16 10.30
N TRP A 88 -5.21 6.05 9.51
CA TRP A 88 -6.65 6.29 9.54
C TRP A 88 -7.35 5.24 8.69
N GLU A 89 -8.15 4.40 9.33
CA GLU A 89 -8.75 3.24 8.69
C GLU A 89 -10.00 2.78 9.45
N TYR A 90 -10.75 1.87 8.84
CA TYR A 90 -11.82 1.16 9.53
C TYR A 90 -11.17 0.06 10.36
N TRP A 91 -11.22 0.17 11.68
CA TRP A 91 -10.59 -0.82 12.54
C TRP A 91 -11.41 -1.18 13.78
N VAL A 92 -11.15 -2.38 14.29
CA VAL A 92 -11.75 -2.90 15.52
C VAL A 92 -10.68 -3.60 16.38
N PRO A 93 -10.73 -3.51 17.71
CA PRO A 93 -9.82 -4.24 18.58
C PRO A 93 -10.20 -5.73 18.64
N LEU A 94 -9.21 -6.61 18.59
CA LEU A 94 -9.32 -8.05 18.81
C LEU A 94 -8.40 -8.49 19.95
N SER A 95 -9.00 -8.81 21.10
CA SER A 95 -8.25 -9.25 22.29
C SER A 95 -8.12 -10.77 22.34
N ALA A 96 -6.99 -11.27 22.84
CA ALA A 96 -6.83 -12.71 23.09
C ALA A 96 -7.88 -13.25 24.07
N SER A 97 -8.38 -12.43 25.00
CA SER A 97 -9.38 -12.83 26.00
C SER A 97 -10.74 -13.19 25.40
N GLU A 98 -10.98 -12.91 24.11
CA GLU A 98 -12.23 -13.25 23.41
C GLU A 98 -12.28 -14.71 22.95
N PHE A 99 -11.20 -15.47 23.17
CA PHE A 99 -11.00 -16.86 22.74
C PHE A 99 -10.85 -17.80 23.93
N SER A 100 -11.42 -19.00 23.81
CA SER A 100 -11.36 -20.01 24.87
C SER A 100 -10.17 -20.96 24.77
N SER A 101 -9.50 -21.03 23.62
CA SER A 101 -8.36 -21.90 23.37
C SER A 101 -7.28 -21.21 22.53
N ASP A 102 -6.14 -21.87 22.41
CA ASP A 102 -5.00 -21.38 21.65
C ASP A 102 -4.96 -21.96 20.24
N GLY A 103 -4.46 -21.18 19.29
CA GLY A 103 -4.14 -21.66 17.94
C GLY A 103 -4.58 -20.72 16.83
N VAL A 104 -4.68 -21.28 15.63
CA VAL A 104 -5.00 -20.53 14.42
C VAL A 104 -6.46 -20.07 14.43
N ILE A 105 -6.68 -18.84 14.01
CA ILE A 105 -7.98 -18.22 13.73
C ILE A 105 -8.01 -17.67 12.31
N ASN A 106 -9.22 -17.51 11.78
CA ASN A 106 -9.47 -16.87 10.49
C ASN A 106 -10.29 -15.61 10.71
N VAL A 107 -9.88 -14.52 10.06
CA VAL A 107 -10.57 -13.24 10.05
C VAL A 107 -10.92 -12.90 8.60
N GLU A 108 -12.17 -12.56 8.35
CA GLU A 108 -12.66 -12.09 7.06
C GLU A 108 -13.22 -10.68 7.22
N ALA A 109 -13.11 -9.87 6.16
CA ALA A 109 -13.70 -8.54 6.12
C ALA A 109 -14.71 -8.44 4.98
N VAL A 110 -15.82 -7.76 5.23
CA VAL A 110 -16.80 -7.35 4.23
C VAL A 110 -16.98 -5.84 4.31
N VAL A 111 -16.78 -5.17 3.19
CA VAL A 111 -16.85 -3.72 3.07
C VAL A 111 -18.10 -3.36 2.27
N TYR A 112 -18.92 -2.47 2.83
CA TYR A 112 -20.16 -1.99 2.21
C TYR A 112 -20.00 -0.53 1.81
N GLY A 113 -20.23 -0.21 0.54
CA GLY A 113 -20.32 1.17 0.04
C GLY A 113 -21.69 1.77 0.33
N GLU A 114 -21.77 3.10 0.42
CA GLU A 114 -23.06 3.80 0.61
C GLU A 114 -24.01 3.64 -0.58
N ASP A 115 -23.48 3.28 -1.76
CA ASP A 115 -24.21 2.96 -2.99
C ASP A 115 -24.74 1.52 -3.02
N GLY A 116 -24.58 0.77 -1.93
CA GLY A 116 -24.94 -0.65 -1.84
C GLY A 116 -23.93 -1.59 -2.48
N GLY A 117 -22.81 -1.08 -3.00
CA GLY A 117 -21.67 -1.88 -3.43
C GLY A 117 -21.09 -2.69 -2.29
N MET A 118 -20.51 -3.86 -2.60
CA MET A 118 -19.91 -4.73 -1.59
C MET A 118 -18.55 -5.25 -2.08
N ARG A 119 -17.56 -5.29 -1.19
CA ARG A 119 -16.32 -6.06 -1.38
C ARG A 119 -16.16 -7.07 -0.26
N ASP A 120 -15.88 -8.31 -0.64
CA ASP A 120 -15.44 -9.41 0.22
C ASP A 120 -14.25 -10.15 -0.42
N LYS A 121 -13.85 -11.28 0.16
CA LYS A 121 -12.79 -12.14 -0.37
C LYS A 121 -13.10 -12.74 -1.76
N ASN A 122 -14.36 -12.79 -2.18
CA ASN A 122 -14.82 -13.39 -3.43
C ASN A 122 -15.06 -12.36 -4.54
N SER A 123 -15.00 -11.07 -4.22
CA SER A 123 -15.29 -9.96 -5.14
C SER A 123 -14.20 -9.74 -6.19
N PHE A 124 -13.04 -10.38 -6.03
CA PHE A 124 -11.92 -10.23 -6.93
C PHE A 124 -12.14 -11.01 -8.23
N SER A 125 -12.10 -10.30 -9.35
CA SER A 125 -12.24 -10.91 -10.68
C SER A 125 -10.89 -11.29 -11.32
N GLY A 126 -9.78 -11.04 -10.61
CA GLY A 126 -8.45 -11.05 -11.19
C GLY A 126 -7.71 -12.40 -11.24
N GLY A 127 -6.62 -12.42 -12.01
CA GLY A 127 -5.81 -13.60 -12.37
C GLY A 127 -5.04 -14.28 -11.23
N VAL A 128 -4.42 -15.41 -11.57
CA VAL A 128 -4.06 -16.55 -10.69
C VAL A 128 -3.03 -16.25 -9.58
N ASN A 129 -2.43 -15.06 -9.50
CA ASN A 129 -1.24 -14.84 -8.64
C ASN A 129 -1.25 -13.56 -7.79
N LEU A 130 -2.35 -12.81 -7.74
CA LEU A 130 -2.41 -11.58 -6.94
C LEU A 130 -3.20 -11.75 -5.65
N ASP A 131 -2.79 -10.98 -4.64
CA ASP A 131 -3.55 -10.85 -3.41
C ASP A 131 -4.79 -10.00 -3.67
N PRO A 132 -6.03 -10.56 -3.64
CA PRO A 132 -7.28 -9.81 -3.75
C PRO A 132 -7.44 -8.68 -2.73
N GLY A 133 -6.58 -8.59 -1.72
CA GLY A 133 -6.53 -7.49 -0.75
C GLY A 133 -7.35 -7.75 0.50
N LEU A 134 -8.46 -8.49 0.38
CA LEU A 134 -9.27 -8.99 1.50
C LEU A 134 -9.33 -10.53 1.54
N ASN A 135 -8.21 -11.19 1.24
CA ASN A 135 -8.06 -12.61 1.54
C ASN A 135 -8.37 -12.89 3.02
N THR A 136 -8.77 -14.12 3.34
CA THR A 136 -8.89 -14.55 4.74
C THR A 136 -7.56 -14.30 5.47
N LEU A 137 -7.60 -13.41 6.45
CA LEU A 137 -6.47 -13.06 7.30
C LEU A 137 -6.31 -14.17 8.34
N VAL A 138 -5.22 -14.91 8.25
CA VAL A 138 -4.89 -15.98 9.20
C VAL A 138 -4.08 -15.38 10.33
N LEU A 139 -4.47 -15.61 11.58
CA LEU A 139 -3.75 -15.16 12.79
C LEU A 139 -3.63 -16.31 13.79
N ASN A 140 -2.87 -16.11 14.86
CA ASN A 140 -2.84 -17.03 16.01
C ASN A 140 -3.23 -16.29 17.28
N VAL A 141 -3.95 -16.97 18.16
CA VAL A 141 -4.28 -16.48 19.51
C VAL A 141 -3.70 -17.43 20.54
N ASN A 142 -3.26 -16.87 21.66
CA ASN A 142 -2.59 -17.62 22.73
C ASN A 142 -3.11 -17.22 24.13
N PRO A 143 -4.42 -17.16 24.38
CA PRO A 143 -4.97 -16.81 25.70
C PRO A 143 -4.59 -17.76 26.84
N GLN A 144 -4.33 -19.03 26.56
CA GLN A 144 -3.93 -20.03 27.56
C GLN A 144 -2.40 -20.18 27.66
N MET A 145 -1.64 -19.46 26.84
CA MET A 145 -0.17 -19.47 26.82
C MET A 145 0.43 -20.86 26.52
N THR A 146 -0.25 -21.71 25.77
CA THR A 146 0.20 -23.05 25.38
C THR A 146 0.97 -23.07 24.06
N LEU A 147 0.83 -22.04 23.20
CA LEU A 147 1.67 -21.92 22.02
C LEU A 147 3.08 -21.50 22.42
N MET A 148 4.03 -22.43 22.29
CA MET A 148 5.44 -22.13 22.56
C MET A 148 5.99 -21.10 21.55
N GLN A 149 6.95 -20.29 22.00
CA GLN A 149 7.84 -19.48 21.15
C GLN A 149 9.26 -19.90 21.45
N SER A 150 9.75 -20.90 20.71
CA SER A 150 11.12 -21.35 20.88
C SER A 150 12.07 -20.21 20.55
N GLU A 151 13.06 -19.99 21.41
CA GLU A 151 14.07 -18.95 21.22
C GLU A 151 15.43 -19.56 20.97
N VAL A 152 16.17 -18.98 20.01
CA VAL A 152 17.53 -19.38 19.70
C VAL A 152 18.41 -18.15 19.59
N TRP A 153 19.59 -18.20 20.18
CA TRP A 153 20.52 -17.09 20.28
C TRP A 153 21.68 -17.24 19.30
N VAL A 154 22.03 -16.15 18.63
CA VAL A 154 23.13 -16.07 17.67
C VAL A 154 24.13 -14.99 18.09
N ASN A 155 25.40 -15.36 18.05
CA ASN A 155 26.53 -14.45 18.23
C ASN A 155 27.59 -14.77 17.16
N ALA A 156 27.70 -13.91 16.14
CA ALA A 156 28.60 -14.15 15.01
C ALA A 156 30.10 -14.16 15.39
N SER A 157 30.50 -13.48 16.46
CA SER A 157 31.92 -13.38 16.87
C SER A 157 32.32 -14.39 17.96
N GLY A 158 31.39 -14.80 18.81
CA GLY A 158 31.65 -15.69 19.96
C GLY A 158 30.83 -16.97 20.00
N GLY A 159 29.90 -17.17 19.08
CA GLY A 159 29.06 -18.37 19.03
C GLY A 159 29.74 -19.56 18.37
N ASN A 160 29.12 -20.74 18.48
CA ASN A 160 29.56 -21.97 17.83
C ASN A 160 28.34 -22.76 17.36
N ASP A 161 28.32 -23.23 16.12
CA ASP A 161 27.15 -23.95 15.54
C ASP A 161 26.93 -25.37 16.12
N ASN A 162 27.86 -25.84 16.94
CA ASN A 162 27.70 -27.04 17.77
C ASN A 162 27.04 -26.76 19.12
N ASN A 163 26.87 -25.49 19.50
CA ASN A 163 26.18 -25.12 20.74
C ASN A 163 24.68 -25.44 20.65
N PRO A 164 23.98 -25.54 21.80
CA PRO A 164 22.54 -25.73 21.82
C PRO A 164 21.75 -24.50 21.34
N GLY A 165 22.38 -23.32 21.24
CA GLY A 165 21.71 -22.07 20.85
C GLY A 165 20.97 -21.38 21.98
N THR A 166 21.37 -21.65 23.23
CA THR A 166 20.92 -20.90 24.40
C THR A 166 21.65 -19.56 24.48
N ARG A 167 21.17 -18.66 25.36
CA ARG A 167 21.81 -17.35 25.58
C ARG A 167 23.30 -17.46 25.98
N ASP A 168 23.64 -18.41 26.85
CA ASP A 168 25.01 -18.60 27.35
C ASP A 168 25.88 -19.42 26.40
N GLN A 169 25.26 -20.19 25.51
CA GLN A 169 25.93 -20.97 24.45
C GLN A 169 25.26 -20.67 23.10
N PRO A 170 25.48 -19.47 22.56
CA PRO A 170 24.82 -19.05 21.32
C PRO A 170 25.41 -19.78 20.12
N LEU A 171 24.60 -19.93 19.08
CA LEU A 171 25.06 -20.40 17.77
C LEU A 171 25.90 -19.33 17.08
N ALA A 172 26.76 -19.73 16.14
CA ALA A 172 27.52 -18.79 15.35
C ALA A 172 26.68 -18.19 14.20
N THR A 173 25.70 -18.94 13.68
CA THR A 173 25.01 -18.56 12.44
C THR A 173 23.48 -18.61 12.51
N ILE A 174 22.84 -17.75 11.71
CA ILE A 174 21.38 -17.65 11.59
C ILE A 174 20.79 -18.92 10.97
N GLY A 175 21.40 -19.44 9.90
CA GLY A 175 20.95 -20.67 9.25
C GLY A 175 20.96 -21.87 10.20
N ARG A 176 21.94 -21.96 11.12
CA ARG A 176 21.93 -22.99 12.16
C ARG A 176 20.83 -22.73 13.21
N ALA A 177 20.58 -21.47 13.58
CA ALA A 177 19.52 -21.12 14.52
C ALA A 177 18.13 -21.50 14.01
N VAL A 178 17.83 -21.18 12.76
CA VAL A 178 16.57 -21.57 12.11
C VAL A 178 16.40 -23.10 12.06
N ARG A 179 17.48 -23.86 11.80
CA ARG A 179 17.45 -25.32 11.91
C ARG A 179 17.18 -25.81 13.32
N ASN A 180 17.79 -25.16 14.32
CA ASN A 180 17.62 -25.54 15.72
C ASN A 180 16.15 -25.37 16.15
N LEU A 181 15.49 -24.29 15.71
CA LEU A 181 14.04 -24.10 15.89
C LEU A 181 13.22 -25.27 15.32
N ARG A 182 13.57 -25.77 14.13
CA ARG A 182 12.95 -26.98 13.57
C ARG A 182 13.21 -28.19 14.46
N ASP A 183 14.45 -28.41 14.88
CA ASP A 183 14.82 -29.62 15.63
C ASP A 183 14.16 -29.67 17.03
N MET A 184 13.73 -28.53 17.57
CA MET A 184 13.00 -28.40 18.85
C MET A 184 11.54 -28.89 18.82
N GLY A 185 10.96 -29.22 17.65
CA GLY A 185 9.57 -29.69 17.59
C GLY A 185 9.01 -29.99 16.20
N ASN A 186 9.87 -30.05 15.19
CA ASN A 186 9.56 -30.10 13.76
C ASN A 186 8.64 -28.97 13.26
N ASN A 187 8.62 -27.83 13.98
CA ASN A 187 7.77 -26.68 13.68
C ASN A 187 8.48 -25.39 14.11
N GLY A 188 8.64 -24.45 13.19
CA GLY A 188 9.24 -23.13 13.42
C GLY A 188 8.21 -22.01 13.67
N ASN A 189 6.91 -22.32 13.76
CA ASN A 189 5.88 -21.33 14.06
C ASN A 189 6.21 -20.54 15.33
N GLY A 190 6.23 -19.20 15.22
CA GLY A 190 6.43 -18.29 16.34
C GLY A 190 7.86 -18.28 16.90
N GLY A 191 8.79 -18.98 16.25
CA GLY A 191 10.17 -19.08 16.69
C GLY A 191 10.91 -17.74 16.60
N ILE A 192 11.79 -17.47 17.56
CA ILE A 192 12.55 -16.23 17.67
C ILE A 192 14.04 -16.52 17.54
N VAL A 193 14.72 -15.79 16.66
CA VAL A 193 16.18 -15.78 16.53
C VAL A 193 16.70 -14.44 17.05
N TRP A 194 17.37 -14.49 18.20
CA TRP A 194 17.96 -13.33 18.85
C TRP A 194 19.38 -13.10 18.34
N LEU A 195 19.65 -11.90 17.81
CA LEU A 195 20.97 -11.52 17.31
C LEU A 195 21.69 -10.64 18.32
N SER A 196 22.85 -11.09 18.80
CA SER A 196 23.76 -10.24 19.58
C SER A 196 24.24 -9.03 18.76
N PRO A 197 24.71 -7.93 19.37
CA PRO A 197 25.32 -6.83 18.63
C PRO A 197 26.48 -7.31 17.75
N GLY A 198 26.61 -6.75 16.55
CA GLY A 198 27.63 -7.11 15.57
C GLY A 198 27.08 -7.34 14.17
N ILE A 199 27.95 -7.86 13.32
CA ILE A 199 27.66 -8.14 11.90
C ILE A 199 27.34 -9.63 11.76
N HIS A 200 26.16 -9.94 11.24
CA HIS A 200 25.68 -11.31 11.02
C HIS A 200 25.47 -11.53 9.53
N ASN A 201 25.97 -12.65 9.02
CA ASN A 201 25.68 -13.04 7.64
C ASN A 201 24.39 -13.86 7.59
N MET A 202 23.52 -13.54 6.63
CA MET A 202 22.44 -14.43 6.25
C MET A 202 23.04 -15.63 5.51
N ASN A 203 23.11 -16.78 6.17
CA ASN A 203 23.61 -18.02 5.59
C ASN A 203 22.49 -19.04 5.42
N SER A 204 22.63 -19.93 4.43
CA SER A 204 21.70 -21.03 4.22
C SER A 204 21.51 -21.85 5.49
N SER A 205 20.26 -22.23 5.76
CA SER A 205 19.90 -23.17 6.81
C SER A 205 20.34 -24.61 6.50
N GLY A 206 21.07 -24.87 5.40
CA GLY A 206 21.41 -26.21 4.96
C GLY A 206 20.18 -26.95 4.40
N SER A 207 20.22 -28.29 4.42
CA SER A 207 19.13 -29.12 3.90
C SER A 207 17.98 -29.29 4.90
N GLY A 208 16.77 -29.35 4.36
CA GLY A 208 15.54 -29.72 5.07
C GLY A 208 14.59 -28.56 5.33
N ASN A 209 13.29 -28.84 5.22
CA ASN A 209 12.25 -27.82 5.38
C ASN A 209 12.03 -27.42 6.84
N VAL A 210 11.87 -26.12 7.06
CA VAL A 210 11.45 -25.55 8.34
C VAL A 210 9.99 -25.17 8.19
N TYR A 211 9.11 -26.00 8.74
CA TYR A 211 7.68 -25.80 8.64
C TYR A 211 7.27 -24.62 9.52
N ASN A 212 6.82 -23.53 8.91
CA ASN A 212 6.25 -22.40 9.61
C ASN A 212 5.04 -21.85 8.83
N ASP A 213 4.03 -22.72 8.73
CA ASP A 213 2.85 -22.49 7.92
C ASP A 213 1.87 -21.48 8.53
N ASN A 214 1.91 -21.28 9.85
CA ASN A 214 0.91 -20.46 10.55
C ASN A 214 1.49 -19.21 11.22
N GLU A 215 2.81 -19.12 11.39
CA GLU A 215 3.47 -18.00 12.08
C GLU A 215 4.83 -17.67 11.48
N TRP A 216 5.28 -16.44 11.72
CA TRP A 216 6.61 -15.99 11.34
C TRP A 216 7.69 -16.65 12.19
N ILE A 217 8.84 -16.93 11.58
CA ILE A 217 10.10 -16.97 12.33
C ILE A 217 10.61 -15.52 12.37
N THR A 218 10.84 -14.99 13.57
CA THR A 218 11.24 -13.60 13.76
C THR A 218 12.73 -13.49 14.10
N ILE A 219 13.47 -12.78 13.27
CA ILE A 219 14.88 -12.42 13.51
C ILE A 219 14.92 -10.99 14.04
N LYS A 220 15.46 -10.79 15.24
CA LYS A 220 15.49 -9.47 15.90
C LYS A 220 16.71 -9.30 16.81
N PRO A 221 17.13 -8.06 17.12
CA PRO A 221 18.33 -7.84 17.90
C PRO A 221 18.04 -8.02 19.40
N VAL A 222 19.06 -8.45 20.13
CA VAL A 222 19.03 -8.48 21.61
C VAL A 222 19.02 -7.06 22.19
N VAL A 223 19.69 -6.12 21.52
CA VAL A 223 19.82 -4.73 21.95
C VAL A 223 19.19 -3.83 20.89
N LEU A 224 18.26 -2.98 21.32
CA LEU A 224 17.60 -2.03 20.42
C LEU A 224 18.58 -1.02 19.81
N GLY A 225 18.31 -0.67 18.56
CA GLY A 225 19.09 0.26 17.74
C GLY A 225 19.58 -0.41 16.46
N ARG A 226 19.06 0.03 15.31
CA ARG A 226 19.27 -0.61 14.00
C ARG A 226 20.75 -0.77 13.66
N ASP A 227 21.60 0.22 13.98
CA ASP A 227 23.04 0.19 13.70
C ASP A 227 23.87 -0.77 14.57
N LYS A 228 23.31 -1.29 15.67
CA LYS A 228 24.06 -2.18 16.58
C LYS A 228 24.14 -3.62 16.07
N THR A 229 23.17 -4.01 15.26
CA THR A 229 23.06 -5.35 14.69
C THR A 229 22.85 -5.20 13.20
N ILE A 230 23.85 -5.58 12.43
CA ILE A 230 23.83 -5.48 10.97
C ILE A 230 23.64 -6.89 10.42
N LEU A 231 22.58 -7.07 9.64
CA LEU A 231 22.38 -8.25 8.83
C LEU A 231 22.98 -8.00 7.45
N GLN A 232 24.10 -8.66 7.18
CA GLN A 232 24.72 -8.70 5.86
C GLN A 232 24.08 -9.82 5.05
N THR A 233 23.60 -9.46 3.86
CA THR A 233 23.06 -10.43 2.90
C THR A 233 24.06 -10.62 1.76
N SER A 234 24.38 -11.88 1.45
CA SER A 234 25.06 -12.27 0.21
C SER A 234 24.03 -12.85 -0.78
N ASP A 235 24.51 -13.38 -1.90
CA ASP A 235 23.76 -14.27 -2.82
C ASP A 235 23.06 -15.48 -2.17
N LYS A 236 23.28 -15.75 -0.88
CA LYS A 236 22.72 -16.90 -0.16
C LYS A 236 21.55 -16.48 0.70
N THR A 237 20.44 -17.17 0.50
CA THR A 237 19.18 -16.91 1.22
C THR A 237 18.91 -17.99 2.25
N LEU A 238 18.02 -17.71 3.20
CA LEU A 238 17.46 -18.73 4.09
C LEU A 238 16.58 -19.68 3.26
N SER A 239 17.24 -20.64 2.61
CA SER A 239 16.59 -21.74 1.92
C SER A 239 15.64 -22.45 2.90
N HIS A 240 14.46 -22.82 2.42
CA HIS A 240 13.51 -23.68 3.15
C HIS A 240 12.72 -23.08 4.33
N VAL A 241 12.63 -21.76 4.44
CA VAL A 241 11.68 -21.08 5.36
C VAL A 241 10.57 -20.43 4.56
N LYS A 242 9.31 -20.61 4.96
CA LYS A 242 8.17 -20.04 4.23
C LYS A 242 7.86 -18.61 4.67
N LYS A 243 8.00 -18.29 5.96
CA LYS A 243 7.65 -16.98 6.52
C LYS A 243 8.77 -16.43 7.39
N ILE A 244 9.39 -15.33 7.00
CA ILE A 244 10.45 -14.70 7.80
C ILE A 244 10.03 -13.29 8.15
N LYS A 245 10.04 -12.94 9.44
CA LYS A 245 10.01 -11.56 9.89
C LYS A 245 11.43 -11.13 10.25
N VAL A 246 11.85 -9.97 9.77
CA VAL A 246 13.07 -9.29 10.21
C VAL A 246 12.65 -7.99 10.86
N GLU A 247 13.10 -7.78 12.10
CA GLU A 247 12.61 -6.67 12.92
C GLU A 247 13.74 -5.91 13.60
N GLY A 248 13.72 -4.57 13.51
CA GLY A 248 14.52 -3.71 14.39
C GLY A 248 16.02 -3.67 14.09
N ILE A 249 16.47 -4.15 12.93
CA ILE A 249 17.90 -4.23 12.57
C ILE A 249 18.24 -3.41 11.32
N LYS A 250 19.53 -3.14 11.12
CA LYS A 250 20.06 -2.65 9.86
C LYS A 250 20.34 -3.83 8.93
N ILE A 251 19.83 -3.77 7.70
CA ILE A 251 20.08 -4.75 6.65
C ILE A 251 20.97 -4.06 5.62
N LYS A 252 22.14 -4.64 5.37
CA LYS A 252 23.13 -4.06 4.45
C LYS A 252 23.53 -5.08 3.40
N ARG A 253 23.51 -4.66 2.15
CA ARG A 253 24.02 -5.46 1.04
C ARG A 253 25.54 -5.30 0.89
N MET A 254 26.25 -6.40 0.61
CA MET A 254 27.72 -6.39 0.48
C MET A 254 28.24 -6.73 -0.92
N ASP A 255 27.47 -7.45 -1.75
CA ASP A 255 28.00 -8.02 -3.01
C ASP A 255 27.41 -7.38 -4.27
N PHE A 256 28.29 -7.12 -5.25
CA PHE A 256 27.98 -6.68 -6.60
C PHE A 256 27.57 -7.87 -7.49
N GLY A 257 26.43 -7.76 -8.18
CA GLY A 257 25.98 -8.74 -9.17
C GLY A 257 24.60 -8.37 -9.74
N ASP A 258 24.35 -8.79 -10.97
CA ASP A 258 23.21 -8.35 -11.79
C ASP A 258 21.82 -8.73 -11.22
N TYR A 259 21.71 -9.66 -10.26
CA TYR A 259 20.43 -10.01 -9.62
C TYR A 259 20.53 -9.97 -8.12
N ALA A 260 20.72 -8.74 -7.67
CA ALA A 260 21.05 -8.41 -6.33
C ALA A 260 19.80 -8.39 -5.41
N MET A 261 19.23 -9.55 -5.06
CA MET A 261 18.11 -9.68 -4.09
C MET A 261 18.60 -9.95 -2.66
N LEU A 262 17.98 -9.36 -1.62
CA LEU A 262 18.22 -9.72 -0.21
C LEU A 262 17.58 -11.08 0.13
N PHE A 263 16.40 -11.33 -0.44
CA PHE A 263 15.65 -12.58 -0.31
C PHE A 263 15.24 -13.08 -1.69
N GLN A 264 15.89 -14.14 -2.13
CA GLN A 264 15.56 -14.93 -3.32
C GLN A 264 15.13 -16.34 -2.87
N PRO A 265 13.85 -16.68 -2.95
CA PRO A 265 13.42 -18.04 -2.67
C PRO A 265 14.04 -18.97 -3.73
N PRO A 266 14.49 -20.18 -3.36
CA PRO A 266 14.82 -21.19 -4.36
C PRO A 266 13.59 -21.39 -5.26
N SER A 267 13.78 -21.59 -6.57
CA SER A 267 12.68 -21.75 -7.55
C SER A 267 11.65 -22.83 -7.19
N LEU A 268 12.00 -23.74 -6.28
CA LEU A 268 11.14 -24.81 -5.77
C LEU A 268 10.14 -24.37 -4.69
N PHE A 269 10.29 -23.17 -4.09
CA PHE A 269 9.39 -22.68 -3.04
C PHE A 269 8.51 -21.56 -3.56
N GLN A 270 7.34 -21.97 -4.06
CA GLN A 270 6.20 -21.06 -4.20
C GLN A 270 5.72 -20.67 -2.79
N ASN A 271 5.33 -19.41 -2.59
CA ASN A 271 4.74 -18.86 -1.35
C ASN A 271 5.71 -18.49 -0.21
N VAL A 272 6.95 -18.08 -0.51
CA VAL A 272 7.76 -17.41 0.51
C VAL A 272 7.21 -16.01 0.76
N SER A 273 7.04 -15.69 2.04
CA SER A 273 6.62 -14.38 2.53
C SER A 273 7.69 -13.80 3.44
N VAL A 274 7.91 -12.50 3.33
CA VAL A 274 8.88 -11.79 4.15
C VAL A 274 8.23 -10.54 4.70
N TRP A 275 8.38 -10.32 6.00
CA TRP A 275 7.95 -9.12 6.67
C TRP A 275 9.17 -8.36 7.21
N ILE A 276 9.42 -7.18 6.67
CA ILE A 276 10.46 -6.27 7.14
C ILE A 276 9.79 -5.18 7.98
N ASP A 277 10.10 -5.16 9.28
CA ASP A 277 9.46 -4.26 10.23
C ASP A 277 10.49 -3.45 11.00
N ASN A 278 10.30 -2.13 11.08
CA ASN A 278 11.17 -1.26 11.87
C ASN A 278 12.67 -1.42 11.52
N CYS A 279 13.01 -1.65 10.25
CA CYS A 279 14.39 -1.86 9.81
C CYS A 279 14.95 -0.62 9.08
N GLU A 280 16.28 -0.58 8.99
CA GLU A 280 17.00 0.29 8.05
C GLU A 280 17.58 -0.61 6.98
N ILE A 281 17.34 -0.28 5.72
CA ILE A 281 17.81 -1.07 4.58
C ILE A 281 18.71 -0.17 3.74
N GLU A 282 20.00 -0.50 3.72
CA GLU A 282 21.02 0.20 2.95
C GLU A 282 21.37 -0.63 1.72
N GLY A 283 21.13 -0.04 0.55
CA GLY A 283 21.52 -0.60 -0.72
C GLY A 283 22.98 -0.37 -1.10
N LEU A 284 23.34 -0.62 -2.37
CA LEU A 284 24.71 -0.38 -2.88
C LEU A 284 24.87 1.00 -3.54
N GLY A 285 23.79 1.77 -3.64
CA GLY A 285 23.70 3.04 -4.33
C GLY A 285 22.62 3.05 -5.40
N ARG A 286 21.97 4.21 -5.59
CA ARG A 286 20.88 4.39 -6.57
C ARG A 286 21.28 4.15 -8.03
N GLU A 287 22.56 4.37 -8.36
CA GLU A 287 23.08 4.19 -9.72
C GLU A 287 23.53 2.76 -10.03
N VAL A 288 23.53 1.86 -9.03
CA VAL A 288 23.95 0.45 -9.20
C VAL A 288 22.86 -0.30 -9.96
N GLN A 289 23.25 -0.95 -11.07
CA GLN A 289 22.29 -1.63 -11.94
C GLN A 289 21.63 -2.84 -11.26
N GLU A 290 20.35 -3.05 -11.62
CA GLU A 290 19.55 -4.24 -11.26
C GLU A 290 19.45 -4.58 -9.76
N GLN A 291 19.73 -3.61 -8.87
CA GLN A 291 19.57 -3.80 -7.44
C GLN A 291 18.10 -3.78 -7.01
N ARG A 292 17.60 -4.90 -6.46
CA ARG A 292 16.27 -5.01 -5.87
C ARG A 292 16.37 -5.46 -4.43
N ILE A 293 15.69 -4.82 -3.49
CA ILE A 293 15.71 -5.27 -2.09
C ILE A 293 15.15 -6.69 -1.98
N MET A 294 14.05 -6.96 -2.68
CA MET A 294 13.40 -8.27 -2.70
C MET A 294 13.15 -8.67 -4.14
N GLY A 295 12.90 -9.95 -4.40
CA GLY A 295 12.12 -10.26 -5.57
C GLY A 295 11.29 -11.52 -5.47
N ASN A 296 10.24 -11.56 -6.27
CA ASN A 296 9.20 -12.58 -6.40
C ASN A 296 8.81 -13.26 -5.07
N VAL A 297 8.66 -12.47 -4.00
CA VAL A 297 8.16 -12.92 -2.69
C VAL A 297 7.01 -12.03 -2.24
N LYS A 298 6.13 -12.56 -1.40
CA LYS A 298 5.10 -11.75 -0.73
C LYS A 298 5.78 -10.90 0.33
N ALA A 299 6.12 -9.67 -0.02
CA ALA A 299 6.81 -8.75 0.87
C ALA A 299 5.82 -7.81 1.59
N TYR A 300 5.99 -7.69 2.90
CA TYR A 300 5.33 -6.69 3.75
C TYR A 300 6.42 -5.80 4.32
N TYR A 301 6.35 -4.50 4.05
CA TYR A 301 7.30 -3.52 4.57
C TYR A 301 6.55 -2.58 5.51
N THR A 302 7.00 -2.51 6.76
CA THR A 302 6.37 -1.65 7.78
C THR A 302 7.41 -0.86 8.54
N ASN A 303 7.13 0.42 8.82
CA ASN A 303 7.90 1.25 9.75
C ASN A 303 9.42 1.36 9.44
N SER A 304 9.80 1.18 8.17
CA SER A 304 11.20 0.99 7.76
C SER A 304 11.72 2.15 6.93
N HIS A 305 13.03 2.34 6.95
CA HIS A 305 13.73 3.30 6.09
C HIS A 305 14.56 2.51 5.08
N ILE A 306 14.37 2.77 3.79
CA ILE A 306 15.12 2.14 2.70
C ILE A 306 15.86 3.24 1.94
N HIS A 307 17.16 3.08 1.75
CA HIS A 307 17.95 4.10 1.07
C HIS A 307 19.09 3.54 0.23
N ASP A 308 19.65 4.40 -0.62
CA ASP A 308 20.78 4.09 -1.50
C ASP A 308 20.49 2.87 -2.39
N THR A 309 19.32 2.85 -3.02
CA THR A 309 18.85 1.68 -3.76
C THR A 309 18.22 2.05 -5.08
N ARG A 310 18.37 1.17 -6.06
CA ARG A 310 17.74 1.34 -7.36
C ARG A 310 16.25 1.02 -7.31
N PHE A 311 15.88 -0.21 -6.92
CA PHE A 311 14.49 -0.63 -6.71
C PHE A 311 14.23 -0.89 -5.22
N PRO A 312 13.78 0.12 -4.44
CA PRO A 312 13.51 -0.03 -3.02
C PRO A 312 12.39 -1.03 -2.75
N THR A 313 11.32 -0.98 -3.55
CA THR A 313 10.20 -1.90 -3.41
C THR A 313 9.74 -2.40 -4.79
N ASP A 314 9.34 -3.67 -4.85
CA ASP A 314 8.89 -4.30 -6.07
C ASP A 314 8.02 -5.53 -5.75
N MET A 315 6.85 -5.62 -6.36
CA MET A 315 5.91 -6.75 -6.24
C MET A 315 5.60 -7.13 -4.77
N GLY A 316 5.61 -6.15 -3.86
CA GLY A 316 5.19 -6.36 -2.49
C GLY A 316 3.67 -6.42 -2.37
N ILE A 317 3.18 -6.74 -1.17
CA ILE A 317 1.76 -6.75 -0.82
C ILE A 317 1.37 -5.47 -0.08
N LEU A 318 2.25 -4.98 0.79
CA LEU A 318 2.02 -3.84 1.68
C LEU A 318 3.31 -3.05 1.86
N ALA A 319 3.21 -1.74 1.67
CA ALA A 319 4.17 -0.75 2.15
C ALA A 319 3.46 0.22 3.08
N ARG A 320 3.76 0.17 4.39
CA ARG A 320 3.20 1.08 5.39
C ARG A 320 4.29 1.81 6.15
N SER A 321 4.13 3.13 6.33
CA SER A 321 5.03 3.93 7.17
C SER A 321 6.49 3.79 6.71
N LEU A 322 6.70 3.81 5.39
CA LEU A 322 8.05 3.74 4.82
C LEU A 322 8.61 5.14 4.59
N ASN A 323 9.91 5.28 4.84
CA ASN A 323 10.69 6.38 4.30
C ASN A 323 11.65 5.83 3.24
N LEU A 324 11.62 6.38 2.04
CA LEU A 324 12.50 5.99 0.93
C LEU A 324 13.35 7.20 0.55
N THR A 325 14.67 7.05 0.49
CA THR A 325 15.58 8.16 0.12
C THR A 325 16.67 7.72 -0.84
N GLN A 326 17.08 8.58 -1.78
CA GLN A 326 18.12 8.26 -2.77
C GLN A 326 17.74 7.03 -3.60
N VAL A 327 16.68 7.18 -4.39
CA VAL A 327 16.05 6.12 -5.17
C VAL A 327 16.45 6.26 -6.65
N GLY A 328 16.88 5.16 -7.27
CA GLY A 328 17.39 5.17 -8.64
C GLY A 328 16.38 4.87 -9.75
N GLU A 329 15.28 4.20 -9.42
CA GLU A 329 14.19 3.77 -10.31
C GLU A 329 12.83 3.97 -9.60
N ASP A 330 11.86 3.09 -9.87
CA ASP A 330 10.53 3.14 -9.27
C ASP A 330 10.59 2.98 -7.75
N ALA A 331 10.05 3.95 -7.02
CA ALA A 331 9.97 3.86 -5.56
C ALA A 331 8.97 2.78 -5.12
N PHE A 332 7.81 2.74 -5.78
CA PHE A 332 6.79 1.72 -5.60
C PHE A 332 6.41 1.07 -6.93
N ARG A 333 7.04 -0.07 -7.24
CA ARG A 333 6.66 -0.86 -8.41
C ARG A 333 5.73 -2.02 -8.04
N ASN A 334 4.59 -2.11 -8.72
CA ASN A 334 3.62 -3.21 -8.57
C ASN A 334 3.18 -3.44 -7.12
N MET A 335 3.05 -2.36 -6.34
CA MET A 335 2.66 -2.40 -4.94
C MET A 335 1.17 -2.04 -4.82
N PRO A 336 0.31 -2.96 -4.37
CA PRO A 336 -1.13 -2.74 -4.36
C PRO A 336 -1.63 -1.98 -3.12
N LEU A 337 -0.85 -1.92 -2.03
CA LEU A 337 -1.17 -1.10 -0.86
C LEU A 337 0.05 -0.29 -0.42
N ILE A 338 -0.09 1.03 -0.48
CA ILE A 338 0.89 2.01 -0.01
C ILE A 338 0.18 2.95 0.97
N VAL A 339 0.65 3.03 2.21
CA VAL A 339 -0.01 3.82 3.26
C VAL A 339 1.01 4.59 4.10
N ASN A 340 0.80 5.88 4.31
CA ASN A 340 1.67 6.74 5.13
C ASN A 340 3.15 6.68 4.70
N CYS A 341 3.42 6.73 3.40
CA CYS A 341 4.77 6.58 2.86
C CYS A 341 5.36 7.92 2.43
N ASN A 342 6.67 8.09 2.65
CA ASN A 342 7.45 9.23 2.20
C ASN A 342 8.56 8.79 1.26
N VAL A 343 8.73 9.51 0.16
CA VAL A 343 9.82 9.34 -0.80
C VAL A 343 10.53 10.66 -0.99
N ASP A 344 11.86 10.62 -0.98
CA ASP A 344 12.68 11.79 -1.26
C ASP A 344 13.85 11.40 -2.18
N ASP A 345 14.23 12.33 -3.06
CA ASP A 345 15.40 12.18 -3.94
C ASP A 345 15.30 10.95 -4.85
N ILE A 346 14.29 10.98 -5.72
CA ILE A 346 14.19 10.06 -6.85
C ILE A 346 15.00 10.64 -8.00
N ASP A 347 16.08 9.96 -8.36
CA ASP A 347 16.98 10.37 -9.42
C ASP A 347 17.64 9.16 -10.09
N ARG A 348 17.43 9.03 -11.40
CA ARG A 348 18.07 8.00 -12.23
C ARG A 348 19.58 8.16 -12.37
N GLY A 349 20.12 9.32 -12.01
CA GLY A 349 21.50 9.69 -12.26
C GLY A 349 21.81 9.65 -13.76
N ASN A 350 23.05 9.30 -14.10
CA ASN A 350 23.51 9.24 -15.49
C ASN A 350 23.31 7.87 -16.17
N ASN A 351 22.79 6.87 -15.45
CA ASN A 351 23.10 5.46 -15.76
C ASN A 351 21.90 4.59 -16.14
N THR A 352 20.77 5.15 -16.55
CA THR A 352 19.59 4.33 -16.92
C THR A 352 18.83 4.87 -18.13
N ALA A 353 18.46 3.95 -19.04
CA ALA A 353 17.47 4.20 -20.09
C ALA A 353 16.02 4.05 -19.58
N ARG A 354 15.87 3.59 -18.33
CA ARG A 354 14.59 3.45 -17.66
C ARG A 354 14.28 4.73 -16.90
N HIS A 355 13.04 4.83 -16.48
CA HIS A 355 12.51 6.03 -15.88
C HIS A 355 12.09 5.74 -14.45
N PRO A 356 12.54 6.55 -13.47
CA PRO A 356 12.21 6.33 -12.09
C PRO A 356 10.87 7.00 -11.76
N ASP A 357 9.88 6.22 -11.35
CA ASP A 357 8.56 6.75 -11.03
C ASP A 357 8.29 6.68 -9.52
N VAL A 358 7.49 7.61 -8.97
CA VAL A 358 7.07 7.47 -7.56
C VAL A 358 6.24 6.19 -7.40
N TRP A 359 5.28 6.00 -8.29
CA TRP A 359 4.48 4.78 -8.37
C TRP A 359 4.42 4.31 -9.82
N GLN A 360 4.78 3.05 -10.05
CA GLN A 360 4.67 2.42 -11.35
C GLN A 360 3.93 1.09 -11.27
N TRP A 361 2.96 0.89 -12.15
CA TRP A 361 2.48 -0.44 -12.45
C TRP A 361 3.04 -0.94 -13.79
N VAL A 362 4.00 -1.85 -13.70
CA VAL A 362 4.61 -2.50 -14.86
C VAL A 362 3.89 -3.81 -15.11
N TYR A 363 3.44 -3.96 -16.34
CA TYR A 363 2.79 -5.18 -16.78
C TYR A 363 3.61 -6.44 -16.52
N SER A 364 2.91 -7.42 -15.97
CA SER A 364 3.16 -8.84 -16.18
C SER A 364 1.85 -9.46 -16.66
N PRO A 365 1.85 -10.41 -17.62
CA PRO A 365 0.64 -11.12 -18.04
C PRO A 365 -0.14 -11.79 -16.90
N GLU A 366 0.53 -11.98 -15.77
CA GLU A 366 0.03 -12.65 -14.59
C GLU A 366 -0.54 -11.66 -13.54
N MET A 367 -0.39 -10.36 -13.74
CA MET A 367 -0.78 -9.32 -12.79
C MET A 367 -1.98 -8.51 -13.30
N ASN A 368 -3.13 -8.74 -12.69
CA ASN A 368 -4.31 -7.90 -12.88
C ASN A 368 -4.23 -6.66 -11.98
N GLU A 369 -4.41 -5.47 -12.56
CA GLU A 369 -4.45 -4.21 -11.82
C GLU A 369 -5.81 -4.06 -11.12
N GLU A 370 -6.06 -4.85 -10.08
CA GLU A 370 -7.32 -4.76 -9.35
C GLU A 370 -7.11 -4.51 -7.86
N ASN A 371 -7.93 -3.61 -7.31
CA ASN A 371 -7.98 -3.29 -5.89
C ASN A 371 -6.65 -2.70 -5.38
N ILE A 372 -6.26 -1.53 -5.90
CA ILE A 372 -5.00 -0.84 -5.57
C ILE A 372 -5.31 0.42 -4.75
N ILE A 373 -4.54 0.65 -3.69
CA ILE A 373 -4.65 1.85 -2.83
C ILE A 373 -3.27 2.47 -2.61
N ALA A 374 -3.13 3.74 -2.95
CA ALA A 374 -2.09 4.62 -2.43
C ALA A 374 -2.76 5.70 -1.58
N TYR A 375 -2.55 5.64 -0.26
CA TYR A 375 -3.17 6.53 0.71
C TYR A 375 -2.10 7.24 1.55
N ASN A 376 -2.17 8.57 1.62
CA ASN A 376 -1.19 9.36 2.38
C ASN A 376 0.26 9.12 1.92
N LEU A 377 0.50 9.34 0.63
CA LEU A 377 1.80 9.16 -0.03
C LEU A 377 2.41 10.53 -0.36
N ARG A 378 3.70 10.69 -0.05
CA ARG A 378 4.47 11.89 -0.36
C ARG A 378 5.70 11.57 -1.16
N ALA A 379 6.00 12.44 -2.12
CA ALA A 379 7.23 12.39 -2.87
C ALA A 379 7.78 13.80 -3.09
N SER A 380 9.02 14.02 -2.68
CA SER A 380 9.76 15.28 -2.88
C SER A 380 11.05 15.04 -3.67
N ASN A 381 11.58 16.11 -4.28
CA ASN A 381 12.83 16.08 -5.02
C ASN A 381 12.88 14.96 -6.07
N CYS A 382 11.77 14.75 -6.79
CA CYS A 382 11.67 13.71 -7.79
C CYS A 382 12.02 14.29 -9.17
N THR A 383 13.13 13.84 -9.77
CA THR A 383 13.60 14.38 -11.06
C THR A 383 12.88 13.79 -12.28
N TYR A 384 11.89 12.91 -12.04
CA TYR A 384 11.17 12.21 -13.10
C TYR A 384 9.66 12.11 -12.82
N GLN A 385 8.97 10.97 -13.04
CA GLN A 385 7.50 10.93 -13.06
C GLN A 385 6.88 10.67 -11.69
N GLY A 386 5.66 11.16 -11.49
CA GLY A 386 4.83 10.83 -10.33
C GLY A 386 4.18 9.45 -10.46
N ILE A 387 2.90 9.43 -10.86
CA ILE A 387 2.11 8.23 -11.09
C ILE A 387 2.26 7.79 -12.54
N SER A 388 2.69 6.55 -12.75
CA SER A 388 2.98 6.02 -14.08
C SER A 388 2.38 4.63 -14.26
N ASN A 389 1.67 4.45 -15.34
CA ASN A 389 0.99 3.20 -15.64
C ASN A 389 1.11 2.97 -17.15
N ASN A 390 1.77 1.87 -17.53
CA ASN A 390 2.04 1.59 -18.93
C ASN A 390 1.08 0.55 -19.48
N ASN A 391 0.48 0.83 -20.64
CA ASN A 391 -0.22 -0.14 -21.47
C ASN A 391 0.78 -1.17 -21.99
N ALA A 392 0.78 -2.37 -21.43
CA ALA A 392 1.41 -3.47 -22.14
C ALA A 392 0.38 -4.18 -23.01
N ILE A 393 0.63 -4.06 -24.31
CA ILE A 393 -0.09 -4.80 -25.32
C ILE A 393 0.55 -6.19 -25.40
N VAL A 394 -0.18 -7.23 -25.01
CA VAL A 394 0.20 -8.62 -25.33
C VAL A 394 -0.76 -9.15 -26.39
N GLY A 395 -0.20 -9.56 -27.52
CA GLY A 395 -0.96 -10.19 -28.59
C GLY A 395 -1.95 -9.27 -29.32
N GLY A 396 -1.82 -7.94 -29.20
CA GLY A 396 -2.72 -7.00 -29.89
C GLY A 396 -4.15 -6.96 -29.32
N GLN A 397 -4.35 -7.43 -28.08
CA GLN A 397 -5.61 -7.27 -27.36
C GLN A 397 -5.36 -6.49 -26.06
N PRO A 398 -6.21 -5.50 -25.72
CA PRO A 398 -6.25 -4.90 -24.40
C PRO A 398 -6.82 -5.94 -23.43
N SER A 399 -5.97 -6.82 -22.91
CA SER A 399 -6.42 -7.96 -22.11
C SER A 399 -6.70 -7.63 -20.65
N LEU A 400 -6.29 -6.45 -20.15
CA LEU A 400 -6.36 -6.13 -18.73
C LEU A 400 -7.02 -4.76 -18.49
N ILE A 401 -8.24 -4.83 -17.95
CA ILE A 401 -8.92 -3.68 -17.35
C ILE A 401 -8.41 -3.55 -15.92
N GLY A 402 -7.79 -2.42 -15.61
CA GLY A 402 -7.56 -2.02 -14.23
C GLY A 402 -8.90 -1.79 -13.53
N LYS A 403 -9.09 -2.27 -12.31
CA LYS A 403 -10.37 -2.12 -11.60
C LYS A 403 -10.14 -1.65 -10.18
N ASN A 404 -10.99 -0.76 -9.67
CA ASN A 404 -11.02 -0.44 -8.25
C ASN A 404 -9.65 0.10 -7.78
N ILE A 405 -9.24 1.28 -8.25
CA ILE A 405 -7.94 1.89 -7.94
C ILE A 405 -8.16 3.23 -7.23
N ALA A 406 -7.45 3.47 -6.14
CA ALA A 406 -7.57 4.69 -5.34
C ALA A 406 -6.21 5.33 -5.09
N PHE A 407 -6.08 6.60 -5.47
CA PHE A 407 -5.04 7.51 -5.00
C PHE A 407 -5.71 8.57 -4.14
N VAL A 408 -5.42 8.54 -2.85
CA VAL A 408 -6.10 9.38 -1.86
C VAL A 408 -5.06 10.09 -1.03
N ASN A 409 -5.14 11.42 -0.95
CA ASN A 409 -4.22 12.24 -0.16
C ASN A 409 -2.75 12.00 -0.57
N VAL A 410 -2.45 12.28 -1.84
CA VAL A 410 -1.14 11.98 -2.46
C VAL A 410 -0.48 13.28 -2.90
N HIS A 411 0.74 13.55 -2.45
CA HIS A 411 1.53 14.70 -2.86
C HIS A 411 2.79 14.30 -3.62
N LEU A 412 2.94 14.80 -4.84
CA LEU A 412 4.04 14.50 -5.74
C LEU A 412 4.66 15.81 -6.23
N ASN A 413 5.90 16.07 -5.85
CA ASN A 413 6.71 17.15 -6.38
C ASN A 413 7.75 16.56 -7.34
N CYS A 414 7.33 16.43 -8.60
CA CYS A 414 8.04 15.72 -9.67
C CYS A 414 8.32 16.66 -10.84
N THR A 415 9.50 16.59 -11.45
CA THR A 415 9.84 17.47 -12.60
C THR A 415 9.40 16.91 -13.95
N ALA A 416 9.17 15.60 -14.06
CA ALA A 416 8.57 15.00 -15.25
C ALA A 416 7.11 14.61 -14.97
N GLY A 417 6.35 14.40 -16.05
CA GLY A 417 4.93 14.13 -15.92
C GLY A 417 4.58 12.65 -15.79
N GLY A 418 3.76 12.31 -14.79
CA GLY A 418 3.08 11.02 -14.70
C GLY A 418 2.06 10.82 -15.82
N TYR A 419 1.79 9.56 -16.16
CA TYR A 419 0.80 9.23 -17.17
C TYR A 419 0.01 7.98 -16.78
N TRP A 420 -1.27 8.03 -17.10
CA TRP A 420 -2.22 6.95 -17.00
C TRP A 420 -2.58 6.49 -18.42
N ALA A 421 -2.00 5.38 -18.84
CA ALA A 421 -2.24 4.80 -20.14
C ALA A 421 -2.93 3.45 -20.00
N ARG A 422 -4.01 3.31 -19.23
CA ARG A 422 -4.75 2.03 -19.15
C ARG A 422 -6.25 2.16 -19.07
N TRP A 423 -6.88 1.07 -19.50
CA TRP A 423 -8.31 0.82 -19.30
C TRP A 423 -8.53 0.71 -17.81
N THR A 424 -9.41 1.53 -17.26
CA THR A 424 -9.69 1.50 -15.83
C THR A 424 -11.17 1.68 -15.58
N ASP A 425 -11.72 0.79 -14.76
CA ASP A 425 -13.07 0.90 -14.27
C ASP A 425 -13.03 1.12 -12.76
N HIS A 426 -13.58 2.25 -12.30
CA HIS A 426 -13.50 2.73 -10.91
C HIS A 426 -12.08 3.18 -10.53
N LEU A 427 -11.82 4.47 -10.76
CA LEU A 427 -10.58 5.18 -10.38
C LEU A 427 -10.92 6.36 -9.47
N LEU A 428 -10.36 6.40 -8.26
CA LEU A 428 -10.47 7.53 -7.34
C LEU A 428 -9.15 8.30 -7.34
N LEU A 429 -9.24 9.60 -7.61
CA LEU A 429 -8.17 10.59 -7.44
C LEU A 429 -8.70 11.65 -6.47
N TRP A 430 -8.44 11.48 -5.18
CA TRP A 430 -8.91 12.39 -4.13
C TRP A 430 -7.73 13.06 -3.46
N HIS A 431 -7.71 14.39 -3.40
CA HIS A 431 -6.60 15.14 -2.80
C HIS A 431 -5.22 14.78 -3.41
N VAL A 432 -5.19 14.51 -4.72
CA VAL A 432 -3.93 14.22 -5.43
C VAL A 432 -3.32 15.54 -5.90
N SER A 433 -2.08 15.80 -5.53
CA SER A 433 -1.32 16.98 -5.93
C SER A 433 -0.10 16.55 -6.72
N GLU A 434 -0.10 16.78 -8.04
CA GLU A 434 1.08 16.58 -8.89
C GLU A 434 1.62 17.95 -9.35
N ILE A 435 2.68 18.37 -8.69
CA ILE A 435 3.27 19.69 -8.79
C ILE A 435 4.63 19.58 -9.50
N GLY A 436 4.91 20.51 -10.42
CA GLY A 436 6.14 20.54 -11.23
C GLY A 436 6.03 19.76 -12.54
N GLY A 437 5.23 18.69 -12.56
CA GLY A 437 5.05 17.79 -13.70
C GLY A 437 3.76 18.00 -14.50
N ASN A 438 3.44 17.05 -15.36
CA ASN A 438 2.14 16.95 -16.03
C ASN A 438 1.51 15.61 -15.66
N PHE A 439 0.21 15.55 -15.43
CA PHE A 439 -0.49 14.27 -15.39
C PHE A 439 -1.25 14.06 -16.70
N PHE A 440 -1.01 12.94 -17.38
CA PHE A 440 -1.66 12.64 -18.66
C PHE A 440 -2.59 11.45 -18.55
N PHE A 441 -3.84 11.59 -18.98
CA PHE A 441 -4.59 10.43 -19.46
C PHE A 441 -4.19 10.18 -20.91
N GLN A 442 -3.41 9.13 -21.14
CA GLN A 442 -2.95 8.73 -22.47
C GLN A 442 -3.90 7.69 -23.03
N GLN A 443 -4.79 8.13 -23.91
CA GLN A 443 -5.76 7.24 -24.56
C GLN A 443 -5.21 6.56 -25.82
N ASP A 444 -4.02 6.98 -26.25
CA ASP A 444 -3.45 6.72 -27.55
C ASP A 444 -1.97 6.31 -27.36
N TYR A 445 -1.71 5.00 -27.28
CA TYR A 445 -0.34 4.48 -27.31
C TYR A 445 -0.04 3.90 -28.70
N PHE A 446 0.67 4.69 -29.52
CA PHE A 446 1.16 4.22 -30.82
C PHE A 446 2.52 3.54 -30.66
N LYS A 447 2.55 2.23 -30.83
CA LYS A 447 3.80 1.52 -31.12
C LYS A 447 3.88 1.35 -32.64
N PRO A 448 4.88 1.91 -33.34
CA PRO A 448 5.01 1.77 -34.79
C PRO A 448 4.85 0.32 -35.24
N GLY A 449 3.82 0.05 -36.07
CA GLY A 449 3.46 -1.30 -36.53
C GLY A 449 2.36 -2.00 -35.73
N LEU A 450 1.82 -1.39 -34.66
CA LEU A 450 0.62 -1.86 -33.94
C LEU A 450 -0.54 -0.85 -34.10
N GLN A 451 -1.77 -1.35 -33.99
CA GLN A 451 -2.98 -0.51 -34.01
C GLN A 451 -3.04 0.39 -32.77
N TRP A 452 -3.77 1.50 -32.84
CA TRP A 452 -4.08 2.33 -31.68
C TRP A 452 -4.86 1.51 -30.65
N PHE A 453 -4.40 1.53 -29.40
CA PHE A 453 -5.10 0.86 -28.30
C PHE A 453 -5.78 1.90 -27.44
N TRP A 454 -7.04 1.63 -27.16
CA TRP A 454 -7.92 2.47 -26.35
C TRP A 454 -7.40 2.50 -24.91
N SER A 455 -7.87 3.41 -24.07
CA SER A 455 -7.69 3.36 -22.61
C SER A 455 -8.82 4.10 -21.93
N PRO A 456 -10.05 3.56 -21.99
CA PRO A 456 -11.18 4.19 -21.33
C PRO A 456 -10.98 4.20 -19.82
N VAL A 457 -11.33 5.30 -19.19
CA VAL A 457 -11.44 5.42 -17.73
C VAL A 457 -12.91 5.67 -17.41
N THR A 458 -13.58 4.66 -16.86
CA THR A 458 -14.98 4.71 -16.44
C THR A 458 -15.10 4.81 -14.93
N ASN A 459 -16.17 5.43 -14.45
CA ASN A 459 -16.40 5.61 -13.00
C ASN A 459 -15.22 6.32 -12.32
N LEU A 460 -14.67 7.35 -12.97
CA LEU A 460 -13.64 8.20 -12.39
C LEU A 460 -14.29 9.17 -11.40
N SER A 461 -13.73 9.22 -10.19
CA SER A 461 -13.99 10.26 -9.20
C SER A 461 -12.72 11.08 -9.01
N MET A 462 -12.75 12.36 -9.36
CA MET A 462 -11.59 13.24 -9.23
C MET A 462 -11.96 14.50 -8.45
N LYS A 463 -11.58 14.53 -7.18
CA LYS A 463 -12.03 15.54 -6.22
C LYS A 463 -10.88 16.17 -5.47
N GLY A 464 -10.91 17.50 -5.35
CA GLY A 464 -9.94 18.22 -4.53
C GLY A 464 -8.49 18.03 -4.99
N CYS A 465 -8.23 17.81 -6.28
CA CYS A 465 -6.88 17.59 -6.80
C CYS A 465 -6.21 18.89 -7.26
N ILE A 466 -4.87 18.88 -7.29
CA ILE A 466 -4.03 19.94 -7.84
C ILE A 466 -3.16 19.34 -8.94
N PHE A 467 -3.23 19.91 -10.14
CA PHE A 467 -2.33 19.52 -11.23
C PHE A 467 -1.61 20.74 -11.78
N SER A 468 -0.29 20.63 -11.93
CA SER A 468 0.47 21.65 -12.67
C SER A 468 -0.01 21.73 -14.13
N LYS A 469 -0.10 20.58 -14.80
CA LYS A 469 -0.88 20.42 -16.03
C LYS A 469 -1.62 19.09 -16.01
N LEU A 470 -2.92 19.11 -16.26
CA LEU A 470 -3.69 17.92 -16.57
C LEU A 470 -3.91 17.85 -18.07
N LYS A 471 -3.51 16.75 -18.69
CA LYS A 471 -3.70 16.53 -20.12
C LYS A 471 -4.55 15.31 -20.37
N ASN A 472 -5.33 15.38 -21.42
CA ASN A 472 -6.01 14.23 -21.99
C ASN A 472 -5.61 14.14 -23.45
N TYR A 473 -4.78 13.15 -23.80
CA TYR A 473 -4.47 12.81 -25.18
C TYR A 473 -5.70 12.12 -25.77
N TYR A 474 -6.71 12.94 -26.05
CA TYR A 474 -8.02 12.52 -26.49
C TYR A 474 -8.00 12.24 -27.98
N ASN A 475 -8.37 11.03 -28.34
CA ASN A 475 -8.78 10.70 -29.69
C ASN A 475 -10.30 10.59 -29.71
N PRO A 476 -11.01 11.51 -30.40
CA PRO A 476 -12.48 11.54 -30.41
C PRO A 476 -13.15 10.27 -30.93
N THR A 477 -12.37 9.40 -31.56
CA THR A 477 -12.87 8.15 -32.13
C THR A 477 -12.68 6.97 -31.19
N TYR A 478 -11.77 7.04 -30.20
CA TYR A 478 -11.13 5.83 -29.65
C TYR A 478 -10.89 5.82 -28.13
N GLY A 479 -11.04 6.92 -27.39
CA GLY A 479 -10.86 6.92 -25.94
C GLY A 479 -11.90 7.76 -25.20
N TYR A 480 -12.24 7.35 -23.98
CA TYR A 480 -13.25 8.01 -23.15
C TYR A 480 -12.77 8.07 -21.70
N VAL A 481 -12.72 9.26 -21.12
CA VAL A 481 -12.52 9.44 -19.68
C VAL A 481 -13.81 10.05 -19.15
N ASP A 482 -14.39 9.39 -18.16
CA ASP A 482 -15.61 9.82 -17.49
C ASP A 482 -15.33 10.98 -16.53
N TRP A 483 -15.64 12.21 -16.94
CA TRP A 483 -15.46 13.41 -16.11
C TRP A 483 -16.71 13.78 -15.30
N SER A 484 -17.70 12.89 -15.19
CA SER A 484 -19.00 13.22 -14.59
C SER A 484 -18.94 13.49 -13.09
N ASP A 485 -18.02 12.82 -12.38
CA ASP A 485 -17.74 13.00 -10.95
C ASP A 485 -16.37 13.66 -10.74
N THR A 486 -16.23 14.87 -11.28
CA THR A 486 -15.02 15.69 -11.14
C THR A 486 -15.38 17.04 -10.55
N GLU A 487 -14.78 17.39 -9.41
CA GLU A 487 -15.11 18.65 -8.72
C GLU A 487 -14.00 19.23 -7.85
N ASN A 488 -14.07 20.54 -7.60
CA ASN A 488 -13.19 21.27 -6.69
C ASN A 488 -11.69 21.03 -6.98
N ASN A 489 -11.31 20.91 -8.25
CA ASN A 489 -9.91 20.74 -8.65
C ASN A 489 -9.25 22.10 -8.91
N HIS A 490 -7.92 22.14 -8.88
CA HIS A 490 -7.12 23.32 -9.22
C HIS A 490 -6.06 23.01 -10.27
N TYR A 491 -5.90 23.92 -11.23
CA TYR A 491 -4.92 23.79 -12.32
C TYR A 491 -3.96 24.98 -12.33
N ALA A 492 -2.68 24.71 -12.09
CA ALA A 492 -1.68 25.78 -11.91
C ALA A 492 -1.44 26.62 -13.18
N VAL A 493 -1.71 26.02 -14.35
CA VAL A 493 -1.52 26.63 -15.66
C VAL A 493 -2.89 26.80 -16.33
N PRO A 494 -3.48 28.01 -16.34
CA PRO A 494 -4.75 28.29 -17.01
C PRO A 494 -4.64 28.23 -18.55
N GLN A 495 -5.79 28.01 -19.20
CA GLN A 495 -5.98 28.08 -20.67
C GLN A 495 -5.26 29.28 -21.31
N GLY A 496 -4.46 29.03 -22.35
CA GLY A 496 -3.80 30.09 -23.13
C GLY A 496 -2.46 29.74 -23.81
N PHE A 497 -1.98 28.50 -23.73
CA PHE A 497 -0.72 28.13 -24.37
C PHE A 497 -0.87 27.91 -25.89
N SER A 498 -0.11 28.68 -26.67
CA SER A 498 0.03 28.56 -28.11
C SER A 498 1.18 27.62 -28.47
N GLY A 499 0.94 26.61 -29.31
CA GLY A 499 2.01 25.85 -29.97
C GLY A 499 1.72 24.36 -30.07
N ASP A 500 1.91 23.63 -28.96
CA ASP A 500 1.86 22.15 -28.93
C ASP A 500 1.09 21.57 -27.71
N ASP A 501 0.42 22.41 -26.92
CA ASP A 501 -0.30 22.06 -25.68
C ASP A 501 -1.82 21.83 -25.90
N LEU A 502 -2.22 21.37 -27.10
CA LEU A 502 -3.63 21.15 -27.51
C LEU A 502 -4.47 20.19 -26.64
N TYR A 503 -3.85 19.55 -25.65
CA TYR A 503 -4.44 18.48 -24.84
C TYR A 503 -4.64 18.85 -23.37
N VAL A 504 -4.30 20.07 -22.96
CA VAL A 504 -4.52 20.53 -21.57
C VAL A 504 -6.02 20.75 -21.33
N ILE A 505 -6.54 20.19 -20.23
CA ILE A 505 -7.96 20.27 -19.86
C ILE A 505 -8.13 20.69 -18.40
N ALA A 506 -9.31 21.22 -18.07
CA ALA A 506 -9.73 21.55 -16.72
C ALA A 506 -11.17 21.05 -16.49
N PRO A 507 -11.38 19.72 -16.39
CA PRO A 507 -12.70 19.11 -16.27
C PRO A 507 -13.34 19.37 -14.91
N GLY A 508 -14.67 19.20 -14.87
CA GLY A 508 -15.44 19.17 -13.63
C GLY A 508 -16.10 20.47 -13.20
N LYS A 509 -16.77 20.41 -12.06
CA LYS A 509 -17.46 21.54 -11.42
C LYS A 509 -16.51 22.26 -10.45
N ASN A 510 -16.73 23.56 -10.24
CA ASN A 510 -15.99 24.36 -9.25
C ASN A 510 -14.45 24.29 -9.40
N ALA A 511 -13.98 24.03 -10.62
CA ALA A 511 -12.56 24.09 -10.94
C ALA A 511 -12.06 25.54 -10.89
N THR A 512 -10.85 25.75 -10.40
CA THR A 512 -10.17 27.04 -10.52
C THR A 512 -8.83 26.88 -11.23
N ASN A 513 -8.31 27.99 -11.74
CA ASN A 513 -7.02 28.04 -12.40
C ASN A 513 -6.22 29.22 -11.84
N GLY A 514 -4.90 29.13 -11.84
CA GLY A 514 -4.03 30.24 -11.47
C GLY A 514 -2.77 29.76 -10.74
N THR A 515 -2.01 30.68 -10.16
CA THR A 515 -0.90 30.31 -9.30
C THR A 515 -1.42 29.62 -8.05
N ILE A 516 -0.87 28.45 -7.72
CA ILE A 516 -1.23 27.65 -6.53
C ILE A 516 -0.88 28.35 -5.21
N GLU A 517 0.10 29.25 -5.21
CA GLU A 517 0.55 30.00 -4.03
C GLU A 517 0.82 29.09 -2.83
N ILE A 518 1.75 28.14 -2.98
CA ILE A 518 2.16 27.21 -1.93
C ILE A 518 3.60 27.46 -1.46
N ASP A 519 3.94 26.98 -0.27
CA ASP A 519 5.31 26.99 0.25
C ASP A 519 6.19 25.86 -0.34
N SER A 520 7.45 25.78 0.10
CA SER A 520 8.40 24.74 -0.35
C SER A 520 8.02 23.32 0.05
N TYR A 521 7.07 23.15 0.98
CA TYR A 521 6.55 21.86 1.42
C TYR A 521 5.25 21.50 0.71
N GLY A 522 4.74 22.39 -0.15
CA GLY A 522 3.52 22.20 -0.90
C GLY A 522 2.25 22.65 -0.19
N ARG A 523 2.36 23.37 0.93
CA ARG A 523 1.22 23.85 1.72
C ARG A 523 0.69 25.19 1.19
N PRO A 524 -0.64 25.41 1.14
CA PRO A 524 -1.20 26.71 0.78
C PRO A 524 -0.63 27.87 1.62
N LEU A 525 -0.29 28.98 0.98
CA LEU A 525 0.05 30.24 1.64
C LEU A 525 -1.22 31.04 1.94
N PHE A 526 -1.15 31.98 2.89
CA PHE A 526 -2.26 32.89 3.16
C PHE A 526 -2.69 33.64 1.90
N GLY A 527 -3.98 33.54 1.54
CA GLY A 527 -4.54 34.11 0.32
C GLY A 527 -4.55 33.17 -0.89
N SER A 528 -3.97 31.98 -0.76
CA SER A 528 -3.94 30.97 -1.81
C SER A 528 -5.35 30.61 -2.30
N PRO A 529 -5.54 30.40 -3.62
CA PRO A 529 -6.82 29.95 -4.20
C PRO A 529 -7.13 28.47 -3.88
N LEU A 530 -6.34 27.82 -3.04
CA LEU A 530 -6.55 26.45 -2.58
C LEU A 530 -7.34 26.38 -1.26
N ILE A 531 -7.49 27.51 -0.57
CA ILE A 531 -8.05 27.57 0.79
C ILE A 531 -9.59 27.52 0.78
N ASP A 532 -10.20 26.77 1.72
CA ASP A 532 -11.65 26.71 1.99
C ASP A 532 -12.52 26.36 0.76
N ARG A 533 -12.17 25.30 0.01
CA ARG A 533 -12.83 24.98 -1.27
C ARG A 533 -13.54 23.64 -1.32
N LEU A 534 -13.38 22.80 -0.30
CA LEU A 534 -14.08 21.53 -0.23
C LEU A 534 -15.16 21.63 0.84
N ASP A 535 -16.40 21.51 0.38
CA ASP A 535 -17.58 21.48 1.24
C ASP A 535 -17.77 20.12 1.93
N GLU A 536 -16.99 19.11 1.52
CA GLU A 536 -17.03 17.75 2.04
C GLU A 536 -15.63 17.30 2.49
N ASN A 537 -15.60 16.59 3.62
CA ASN A 537 -14.38 15.97 4.13
C ASN A 537 -14.28 14.55 3.58
N LEU A 538 -13.54 14.37 2.47
CA LEU A 538 -13.39 13.05 1.82
C LEU A 538 -12.53 12.09 2.65
N VAL A 539 -11.58 12.62 3.43
CA VAL A 539 -10.70 11.85 4.31
C VAL A 539 -10.33 12.64 5.55
N PRO A 540 -10.27 12.00 6.73
CA PRO A 540 -10.14 12.71 7.99
C PRO A 540 -8.80 13.41 8.21
N ILE A 541 -7.79 13.19 7.35
CA ILE A 541 -6.46 13.79 7.49
C ILE A 541 -5.88 14.32 6.18
N ASP A 542 -5.01 15.33 6.32
CA ASP A 542 -4.09 15.76 5.27
C ASP A 542 -2.88 14.82 5.17
N ALA A 543 -1.96 15.10 4.25
CA ALA A 543 -0.80 14.26 4.04
C ALA A 543 0.12 14.22 5.27
N ASP A 544 0.11 15.25 6.13
CA ASP A 544 0.95 15.32 7.32
C ASP A 544 0.36 14.50 8.46
N GLY A 545 -0.85 13.96 8.28
CA GLY A 545 -1.63 13.32 9.32
C GLY A 545 -2.34 14.33 10.21
N ASN A 546 -2.40 15.61 9.84
CA ASN A 546 -3.20 16.61 10.54
C ASN A 546 -4.68 16.35 10.24
N LEU A 547 -5.52 16.50 11.26
CA LEU A 547 -6.96 16.35 11.11
C LEU A 547 -7.52 17.41 10.17
N ARG A 548 -8.34 16.97 9.22
CA ARG A 548 -9.12 17.87 8.37
C ARG A 548 -10.32 18.43 9.09
N ASP A 549 -10.45 19.76 9.08
CA ASP A 549 -11.62 20.42 9.65
C ASP A 549 -12.79 20.50 8.65
N SER A 550 -13.85 21.23 8.98
CA SER A 550 -15.11 21.20 8.24
C SER A 550 -15.07 21.90 6.87
N MET A 551 -14.04 22.68 6.54
CA MET A 551 -13.85 23.25 5.21
C MET A 551 -12.46 22.86 4.71
N GLY A 552 -12.38 21.75 3.99
CA GLY A 552 -11.10 21.21 3.55
C GLY A 552 -10.43 22.11 2.51
N ASP A 553 -9.11 22.20 2.59
CA ASP A 553 -8.30 22.77 1.52
C ASP A 553 -8.05 21.76 0.41
N ILE A 554 -7.92 22.26 -0.82
CA ILE A 554 -7.67 21.43 -2.00
C ILE A 554 -6.24 20.90 -1.98
N GLY A 555 -6.11 19.68 -2.49
CA GLY A 555 -4.85 18.96 -2.59
C GLY A 555 -4.57 18.15 -1.33
N ALA A 556 -3.34 17.68 -1.26
CA ALA A 556 -2.90 16.76 -0.23
C ALA A 556 -2.62 17.43 1.13
N TYR A 557 -2.63 18.76 1.21
CA TYR A 557 -2.27 19.49 2.43
C TYR A 557 -3.38 20.41 2.88
N GLU A 558 -3.49 20.60 4.19
CA GLU A 558 -4.28 21.69 4.75
C GLU A 558 -3.47 22.96 4.99
N PHE A 559 -4.19 24.07 4.90
CA PHE A 559 -3.80 25.38 5.33
C PHE A 559 -3.87 25.45 6.86
N ILE A 560 -2.76 25.82 7.47
CA ILE A 560 -2.71 26.05 8.91
C ILE A 560 -2.52 27.55 9.14
N SER A 561 -3.62 28.23 9.46
CA SER A 561 -3.57 29.67 9.75
C SER A 561 -2.70 29.95 10.99
N GLY A 562 -1.68 30.81 10.84
CA GLY A 562 -0.98 31.40 11.98
C GLY A 562 0.13 30.57 12.65
N THR A 563 0.47 29.37 12.19
CA THR A 563 1.69 28.68 12.63
C THR A 563 2.76 28.75 11.54
N GLN A 564 3.90 29.40 11.82
CA GLN A 564 5.09 29.13 11.02
C GLN A 564 5.33 27.60 11.04
N PRO A 565 5.55 26.96 9.89
CA PRO A 565 5.88 25.55 9.85
C PRO A 565 7.08 25.34 10.76
N GLN A 566 6.91 24.65 11.89
CA GLN A 566 8.08 24.09 12.55
C GLN A 566 8.61 23.06 11.57
N GLY A 567 9.74 23.35 10.91
CA GLY A 567 10.38 22.54 9.87
C GLY A 567 10.84 21.14 10.31
N ASN A 568 10.23 20.60 11.36
CA ASN A 568 10.30 19.23 11.79
C ASN A 568 8.89 18.64 11.67
N CYS A 569 8.43 18.38 10.44
CA CYS A 569 7.55 17.24 10.24
C CYS A 569 8.40 15.98 10.46
N MET A 570 8.83 15.79 11.71
CA MET A 570 8.90 14.45 12.22
C MET A 570 7.43 14.02 12.19
N ILE A 571 7.08 13.05 11.35
CA ILE A 571 6.28 11.93 11.85
C ILE A 571 6.85 11.71 13.23
N THR A 572 6.17 12.19 14.26
CA THR A 572 6.70 12.20 15.62
C THR A 572 7.31 10.84 15.78
N LYS A 573 8.62 10.78 16.08
CA LYS A 573 9.26 9.57 16.59
C LYS A 573 8.19 8.97 17.48
N ALA A 574 7.52 7.91 17.01
CA ALA A 574 6.41 7.33 17.73
C ALA A 574 6.97 7.19 19.15
N TYR A 575 6.30 7.81 20.13
CA TYR A 575 6.78 7.81 21.50
C TYR A 575 7.23 6.39 21.78
N TRP A 576 8.54 6.18 21.86
CA TRP A 576 9.12 4.89 22.20
C TRP A 576 8.81 4.76 23.68
N ARG A 577 7.55 4.41 23.99
CA ARG A 577 7.17 3.95 25.31
C ARG A 577 7.86 2.61 25.47
N ILE A 578 9.02 2.70 26.09
CA ILE A 578 9.61 1.62 26.85
C ILE A 578 8.51 1.16 27.80
N VAL A 579 7.92 0.00 27.52
CA VAL A 579 7.27 -0.83 28.53
C VAL A 579 8.32 -1.81 29.02
#